data_AF-A0AAE0QP33-F1
#
_entry.id   AF-A0AAE0QP33-F1
#
_cell.length_a   1.000
_cell.length_b   1.000
_cell.length_c   1.000
_cell.angle_alpha   90.00
_cell.angle_beta   90.00
_cell.angle_gamma   90.00
#
_symmetry.space_group_name_H-M   'P 1'
#
loop_
_entity.id
_entity.type
_entity.pdbx_description
1 polymer ?
#
loop_
_entity_poly.entity_id
_entity_poly.type
_entity_poly.pdbx_seq_one_letter_code
_entity_poly.pdbx_strand_id
1 'polypeptide(L)'
;MRCWLLAFNPARLCSFLTCFSVSQRFIMMLTEHLVRCETGGVDINTCWYKNCIERLQQIFLMHHVTIQQYMGTLENLLFTAELDHHILAVYQQFCALQL
;
A
#
# COMPACT_ATOMS: atom_id res chain seq x y z
N MET A 1 -10.64 -23.01 -17.92
CA MET A 1 -10.19 -22.04 -16.90
C MET A 1 -9.97 -20.64 -17.51
N ARG A 2 -10.99 -20.06 -18.18
CA ARG A 2 -10.95 -18.70 -18.76
C ARG A 2 -12.21 -17.96 -18.31
N CYS A 3 -12.24 -17.51 -17.07
CA CYS A 3 -13.36 -16.74 -16.49
C CYS A 3 -12.93 -15.37 -15.91
N TRP A 4 -11.67 -14.98 -16.05
CA TRP A 4 -11.20 -13.68 -15.52
C TRP A 4 -11.39 -12.50 -16.48
N LEU A 5 -11.57 -12.75 -17.78
CA LEU A 5 -11.68 -11.70 -18.80
C LEU A 5 -13.06 -11.03 -18.91
N LEU A 6 -14.13 -11.65 -18.36
CA LEU A 6 -15.49 -11.09 -18.39
C LEU A 6 -15.86 -10.26 -17.15
N ALA A 7 -14.98 -10.17 -16.15
CA ALA A 7 -15.22 -9.39 -14.92
C ALA A 7 -14.35 -8.13 -14.83
N PHE A 8 -13.66 -7.74 -15.91
CA PHE A 8 -12.87 -6.51 -15.97
C PHE A 8 -13.78 -5.32 -16.26
N ASN A 9 -14.57 -4.95 -15.25
CA ASN A 9 -15.40 -3.77 -15.29
C ASN A 9 -14.48 -2.53 -15.25
N PRO A 10 -14.53 -1.62 -16.24
CA PRO A 10 -13.61 -0.48 -16.35
C PRO A 10 -13.60 0.41 -15.09
N ALA A 11 -14.72 0.46 -14.35
CA ALA A 11 -14.80 1.16 -13.07
C ALA A 11 -13.90 0.56 -11.97
N ARG A 12 -13.71 -0.77 -11.95
CA ARG A 12 -12.83 -1.46 -10.98
C ARG A 12 -11.36 -1.27 -11.32
N LEU A 13 -11.05 -1.26 -12.61
CA LEU A 13 -9.74 -0.95 -13.16
C LEU A 13 -9.27 0.45 -12.77
N CYS A 14 -10.14 1.46 -12.94
CA CYS A 14 -9.85 2.83 -12.48
C CYS A 14 -9.58 2.86 -10.98
N SER A 15 -10.42 2.20 -10.17
CA SER A 15 -10.23 2.14 -8.72
C SER A 15 -8.92 1.46 -8.32
N PHE A 16 -8.54 0.37 -8.99
CA PHE A 16 -7.27 -0.32 -8.79
C PHE A 16 -6.08 0.56 -9.17
N LEU A 17 -6.10 1.19 -10.34
CA LEU A 17 -5.04 2.08 -10.80
C LEU A 17 -4.86 3.28 -9.87
N THR A 18 -5.96 3.84 -9.34
CA THR A 18 -5.90 4.91 -8.35
C THR A 18 -5.23 4.43 -7.06
N CYS A 19 -5.64 3.28 -6.52
CA CYS A 19 -5.04 2.72 -5.31
C CYS A 19 -3.55 2.37 -5.50
N PHE A 20 -3.20 1.76 -6.64
CA PHE A 20 -1.84 1.42 -7.01
C PHE A 20 -0.94 2.66 -7.09
N SER A 21 -1.37 3.68 -7.82
CA SER A 21 -0.62 4.93 -7.99
C SER A 21 -0.42 5.67 -6.65
N VAL A 22 -1.44 5.66 -5.78
CA VAL A 22 -1.34 6.26 -4.45
C VAL A 22 -0.35 5.49 -3.57
N SER A 23 -0.44 4.15 -3.54
CA SER A 23 0.47 3.31 -2.76
C SER A 23 1.93 3.46 -3.21
N GLN A 24 2.18 3.47 -4.53
CA GLN A 24 3.53 3.70 -5.08
C GLN A 24 4.12 5.04 -4.63
N ARG A 25 3.31 6.12 -4.65
CA ARG A 25 3.76 7.45 -4.20
C ARG A 25 4.06 7.48 -2.71
N PHE A 26 3.22 6.84 -1.89
CA PHE A 26 3.46 6.73 -0.46
C PHE A 26 4.74 5.95 -0.16
N ILE A 27 4.95 4.82 -0.83
CA ILE A 27 6.17 4.02 -0.70
C ILE A 27 7.39 4.86 -1.05
N MET A 28 7.41 5.54 -2.21
CA MET A 28 8.54 6.37 -2.60
C MET A 28 8.84 7.46 -1.56
N MET A 29 7.81 8.15 -1.07
CA MET A 29 7.97 9.18 -0.03
C MET A 29 8.47 8.62 1.31
N LEU A 30 7.92 7.47 1.74
CA LEU A 30 8.31 6.83 3.00
C LEU A 30 9.74 6.29 2.92
N THR A 31 10.11 5.64 1.80
CA THR A 31 11.47 5.15 1.57
C THR A 31 12.48 6.29 1.52
N GLU A 32 12.16 7.43 0.86
CA GLU A 32 13.03 8.60 0.90
C GLU A 32 13.21 9.15 2.32
N HIS A 33 12.12 9.22 3.09
CA HIS A 33 12.17 9.64 4.49
C HIS A 33 13.03 8.69 5.34
N LEU A 34 12.86 7.38 5.17
CA LEU A 34 13.64 6.34 5.85
C LEU A 34 15.13 6.48 5.55
N VAL A 35 15.52 6.59 4.27
CA VAL A 35 16.93 6.76 3.87
C VAL A 35 17.53 8.04 4.45
N ARG A 36 16.76 9.14 4.49
CA ARG A 36 17.19 10.39 5.13
C ARG A 36 17.36 10.25 6.63
N CYS A 37 16.44 9.56 7.29
CA CYS A 37 16.52 9.26 8.72
C CYS A 37 17.73 8.39 9.05
N GLU A 38 17.96 7.34 8.27
CA GLU A 38 19.10 6.43 8.43
C GLU A 38 20.44 7.17 8.22
N THR A 39 20.54 7.99 7.17
CA THR A 39 21.76 8.76 6.89
C THR A 39 22.00 9.88 7.92
N GLY A 40 20.93 10.49 8.43
CA GLY A 40 20.99 11.59 9.39
C GLY A 40 21.04 11.16 10.85
N GLY A 41 20.86 9.87 11.16
CA GLY A 41 20.70 9.37 12.53
C GLY A 41 19.53 10.01 13.27
N VAL A 42 18.47 10.41 12.55
CA VAL A 42 17.28 11.06 13.11
C VAL A 42 16.11 10.10 13.19
N ASP A 43 15.28 10.27 14.21
CA ASP A 43 14.14 9.38 14.49
C ASP A 43 13.17 9.27 13.29
N ILE A 44 12.93 8.02 12.85
CA ILE A 44 11.97 7.68 11.79
C ILE A 44 10.54 8.04 12.22
N ASN A 45 10.28 8.05 13.53
CA ASN A 45 8.96 8.17 14.13
C ASN A 45 8.45 9.63 14.20
N THR A 46 8.58 10.36 13.10
CA THR A 46 8.15 11.75 12.98
C THR A 46 6.61 11.84 12.91
N CYS A 47 6.01 12.93 13.38
CA CYS A 47 4.56 13.17 13.24
C CYS A 47 4.08 13.05 11.79
N TRP A 48 4.93 13.43 10.83
CA TRP A 48 4.65 13.29 9.40
C TRP A 48 4.54 11.82 8.96
N TYR A 49 5.43 10.96 9.47
CA TYR A 49 5.42 9.52 9.20
C TYR A 49 4.12 8.89 9.69
N LYS A 50 3.74 9.16 10.95
CA LYS A 50 2.46 8.69 11.52
C LYS A 50 1.26 9.12 10.70
N ASN A 51 1.16 10.40 10.35
CA ASN A 51 0.06 10.91 9.53
C ASN A 51 0.05 10.32 8.11
N CYS A 52 1.21 10.00 7.52
CA CYS A 52 1.26 9.30 6.24
C CYS A 52 0.72 7.87 6.34
N ILE A 53 1.12 7.14 7.38
CA ILE A 53 0.66 5.78 7.63
C ILE A 53 -0.85 5.74 7.91
N GLU A 54 -1.37 6.62 8.76
CA GLU A 54 -2.81 6.70 9.04
C GLU A 54 -3.63 7.00 7.78
N ARG A 55 -3.16 7.92 6.92
CA ARG A 55 -3.81 8.23 5.64
C ARG A 55 -3.80 7.03 4.69
N LEU A 56 -2.68 6.34 4.61
CA LEU A 56 -2.55 5.13 3.81
C LEU A 56 -3.56 4.08 4.29
N GLN A 57 -3.64 3.86 5.60
CA GLN A 57 -4.55 2.90 6.23
C GLN A 57 -6.03 3.27 6.00
N GLN A 58 -6.39 4.55 6.08
CA GLN A 58 -7.76 4.99 5.75
C GLN A 58 -8.13 4.71 4.29
N ILE A 59 -7.23 4.97 3.35
CA ILE A 59 -7.47 4.69 1.91
C ILE A 59 -7.63 3.18 1.71
N PHE A 60 -6.81 2.37 2.38
CA PHE A 60 -6.93 0.92 2.37
C PHE A 60 -8.31 0.44 2.86
N LEU A 61 -8.78 0.96 4.00
CA LEU A 61 -10.09 0.62 4.56
C LEU A 61 -11.25 1.07 3.66
N MET A 62 -11.19 2.29 3.11
CA MET A 62 -12.23 2.82 2.24
C MET A 62 -12.38 2.00 0.95
N HIS A 63 -11.27 1.47 0.42
CA HIS A 63 -11.25 0.68 -0.81
C HIS A 63 -11.03 -0.83 -0.58
N HIS A 64 -11.29 -1.33 0.63
CA HIS A 64 -10.95 -2.69 1.04
C HIS A 64 -11.47 -3.76 0.08
N VAL A 65 -12.72 -3.66 -0.39
CA VAL A 65 -13.34 -4.61 -1.34
C VAL A 65 -12.52 -4.75 -2.63
N THR A 66 -12.02 -3.65 -3.17
CA THR A 66 -11.22 -3.68 -4.40
C THR A 66 -9.82 -4.21 -4.10
N ILE A 67 -9.22 -3.78 -3.01
CA ILE A 67 -7.85 -4.13 -2.65
C ILE A 67 -7.73 -5.61 -2.30
N GLN A 68 -8.68 -6.18 -1.56
CA GLN A 68 -8.79 -7.61 -1.27
C GLN A 68 -8.76 -8.46 -2.55
N GLN A 69 -9.46 -8.02 -3.60
CA GLN A 69 -9.50 -8.75 -4.87
C GLN A 69 -8.18 -8.71 -5.63
N TYR A 70 -7.42 -7.64 -5.50
CA TYR A 70 -6.13 -7.46 -6.15
C TYR A 70 -4.96 -7.63 -5.19
N MET A 71 -5.21 -8.22 -4.01
CA MET A 71 -4.26 -8.29 -2.91
C MET A 71 -3.01 -9.06 -3.32
N GLY A 72 -3.18 -10.25 -3.91
CA GLY A 72 -2.05 -11.04 -4.42
C GLY A 72 -1.27 -10.33 -5.54
N THR A 73 -1.92 -9.50 -6.35
CA THR A 73 -1.23 -8.73 -7.40
C THR A 73 -0.44 -7.56 -6.79
N LEU A 74 -1.00 -6.87 -5.80
CA LEU A 74 -0.32 -5.80 -5.06
C LEU A 74 0.87 -6.33 -4.26
N GLU A 75 0.74 -7.50 -3.64
CA GLU A 75 1.83 -8.13 -2.91
C GLU A 75 3.01 -8.48 -3.83
N ASN A 76 2.72 -9.00 -5.03
CA ASN A 76 3.77 -9.36 -6.00
C ASN A 76 4.40 -8.15 -6.71
N LEU A 77 3.65 -7.06 -6.95
CA LEU A 77 4.14 -5.90 -7.71
C LEU A 77 4.65 -4.76 -6.84
N LEU A 78 4.10 -4.62 -5.64
CA LEU A 78 4.15 -3.37 -4.87
C LEU A 78 4.67 -3.60 -3.45
N PHE A 79 4.24 -4.67 -2.76
CA PHE A 79 4.65 -5.01 -1.40
C PHE A 79 5.57 -6.24 -1.37
N THR A 80 6.68 -6.18 -2.10
CA THR A 80 7.67 -7.26 -2.13
C THR A 80 8.47 -7.30 -0.83
N ALA A 81 9.15 -8.43 -0.56
CA ALA A 81 9.99 -8.61 0.63
C ALA A 81 11.21 -7.65 0.72
N GLU A 82 11.47 -6.89 -0.34
CA GLU A 82 12.54 -5.87 -0.39
C GLU A 82 12.08 -4.51 0.15
N LEU A 83 10.79 -4.34 0.40
CA LEU A 83 10.24 -3.13 0.97
C LEU A 83 10.51 -3.04 2.47
N ASP A 84 10.54 -1.81 2.98
CA ASP A 84 10.76 -1.57 4.40
C ASP A 84 9.69 -2.25 5.28
N HIS A 85 10.13 -2.88 6.36
CA HIS A 85 9.31 -3.63 7.29
C HIS A 85 8.16 -2.80 7.88
N HIS A 86 8.33 -1.50 8.07
CA HIS A 86 7.26 -0.69 8.61
C HIS A 86 6.10 -0.53 7.62
N ILE A 87 6.40 -0.41 6.33
CA ILE A 87 5.38 -0.28 5.27
C ILE A 87 4.68 -1.63 5.08
N LEU A 88 5.46 -2.71 5.06
CA LEU A 88 4.96 -4.08 5.02
C LEU A 88 4.06 -4.39 6.23
N ALA A 89 4.41 -3.91 7.43
CA ALA A 89 3.61 -4.10 8.64
C ALA A 89 2.21 -3.48 8.52
N VAL A 90 2.07 -2.30 7.90
CA VAL A 90 0.75 -1.68 7.67
C VAL A 90 -0.10 -2.51 6.72
N TYR A 91 0.53 -3.02 5.66
CA TYR A 91 -0.14 -3.90 4.71
C TYR A 91 -0.54 -5.24 5.36
N GLN A 92 0.34 -5.83 6.17
CA GLN A 92 0.03 -7.03 6.93
C GLN A 92 -1.05 -6.80 7.99
N GLN A 93 -1.09 -5.65 8.65
CA GLN A 93 -2.19 -5.26 9.53
C GLN A 93 -3.51 -5.19 8.78
N PHE A 94 -3.51 -4.61 7.58
CA PHE A 94 -4.68 -4.60 6.72
C PHE A 94 -5.09 -6.03 6.30
N CYS A 95 -4.14 -6.90 5.95
CA CYS A 95 -4.39 -8.31 5.70
C CYS A 95 -5.04 -9.02 6.89
N ALA A 96 -4.50 -8.78 8.09
CA ALA A 96 -4.93 -9.40 9.34
C ALA A 96 -6.34 -8.96 9.75
N LEU A 97 -6.76 -7.75 9.35
CA LEU A 97 -8.11 -7.27 9.62
C LEU A 97 -9.19 -8.05 8.85
N GLN A 98 -8.84 -8.77 7.76
CA GLN A 98 -9.75 -9.62 6.95
C GLN A 98 -11.18 -9.06 6.77
N LEU A 99 -11.32 -7.73 6.64
CA LEU A 99 -12.58 -7.04 6.43
C LEU A 99 -13.12 -7.26 5.02
#